data_AF-A0A7K7XZJ8-F1
#
_entry.id   AF-A0A7K7XZJ8-F1
#
_cell.length_a   1.000
_cell.length_b   1.000
_cell.length_c   1.000
_cell.angle_alpha   90.00
_cell.angle_beta   90.00
_cell.angle_gamma   90.00
#
_symmetry.space_group_name_H-M   'P 1'
#
loop_
_entity.id
_entity.type
_entity.pdbx_description
1 polymer ?
#
loop_
_entity_poly.entity_id
_entity_poly.type
_entity_poly.pdbx_seq_one_letter_code
_entity_poly.pdbx_strand_id
1 'polypeptide(L)' 'ARRAGGTVADELANAAARGDLQRLRELLDGAADPNAVNSYGRTPIQVMMLGSPRVAELLLRRGADPNRPDPRTGCLP' A
#
# COMPACT_ATOMS: atom_id res chain seq x y z
N ALA A 1 -3.26 -3.81 24.75
CA ALA A 1 -2.20 -3.04 24.07
C ALA A 1 -1.90 -3.70 22.73
N ARG A 2 -2.47 -3.17 21.64
CA ARG A 2 -2.30 -3.70 20.28
C ARG A 2 -0.83 -3.62 19.88
N ARG A 3 -0.26 -4.77 19.52
CA ARG A 3 1.17 -4.94 19.28
C ARG A 3 1.64 -3.97 18.20
N ALA A 4 2.64 -3.16 18.52
CA ALA A 4 3.46 -2.42 17.58
C ALA A 4 4.41 -3.37 16.82
N GLY A 5 3.86 -4.44 16.24
CA GLY A 5 4.55 -5.23 15.22
C GLY A 5 4.10 -4.67 13.89
N GLY A 6 4.98 -3.94 13.19
CA GLY A 6 4.70 -3.47 11.84
C GLY A 6 4.25 -4.67 11.02
N THR A 7 2.99 -4.65 10.58
CA THR A 7 2.50 -5.69 9.67
C THR A 7 3.14 -5.46 8.31
N VAL A 8 3.28 -6.51 7.52
CA VAL A 8 3.77 -6.41 6.14
C VAL A 8 3.00 -5.34 5.34
N ALA A 9 1.71 -5.15 5.65
CA ALA A 9 0.86 -4.10 5.11
C ALA A 9 1.33 -2.68 5.46
N ASP A 10 1.77 -2.46 6.70
CA ASP A 10 2.27 -1.16 7.18
C ASP A 10 3.65 -0.85 6.58
N GLU A 11 4.50 -1.86 6.43
CA GLU A 11 5.77 -1.72 5.70
C GLU A 11 5.55 -1.44 4.21
N LEU A 12 4.58 -2.12 3.59
CA LEU A 12 4.21 -1.92 2.19
C LEU A 12 3.63 -0.52 1.96
N ALA A 13 2.76 -0.07 2.86
CA ALA A 13 2.21 1.28 2.89
C ALA A 13 3.31 2.34 3.07
N ASN A 14 4.25 2.14 3.99
CA ASN A 14 5.38 3.05 4.19
C ASN A 14 6.31 3.11 2.97
N ALA A 15 6.61 1.96 2.35
CA ALA A 15 7.42 1.90 1.14
C ALA A 15 6.73 2.65 -0.02
N ALA A 16 5.41 2.48 -0.16
CA ALA A 16 4.62 3.21 -1.15
C ALA A 16 4.62 4.73 -0.88
N ALA A 17 4.44 5.13 0.38
CA ALA A 17 4.42 6.54 0.79
C ALA A 17 5.78 7.24 0.61
N ARG A 18 6.88 6.49 0.73
CA ARG A 18 8.24 6.98 0.50
C ARG A 18 8.68 6.97 -0.96
N GLY A 19 7.92 6.30 -1.83
CA GLY A 19 8.33 6.09 -3.23
C GLY A 19 9.40 4.99 -3.39
N ASP A 20 9.63 4.16 -2.36
CA ASP A 20 10.69 3.16 -2.30
C ASP A 20 10.32 1.90 -3.10
N LEU A 21 10.46 2.00 -4.43
CA LEU A 21 10.18 0.92 -5.39
C LEU A 21 10.87 -0.40 -5.06
N GLN A 22 12.14 -0.34 -4.66
CA GLN A 22 12.93 -1.55 -4.41
C GLN A 22 12.36 -2.31 -3.21
N ARG A 23 12.10 -1.60 -2.11
CA ARG A 23 11.49 -2.18 -0.90
C ARG A 23 10.08 -2.67 -1.15
N LEU A 24 9.29 -1.90 -1.89
CA LEU A 24 7.95 -2.28 -2.30
C LEU A 24 7.94 -3.59 -3.10
N ARG A 25 8.91 -3.73 -4.02
CA ARG A 25 9.06 -4.94 -4.83
C ARG A 25 9.46 -6.15 -3.98
N GLU A 26 10.41 -6.00 -3.06
CA GLU A 26 10.80 -7.07 -2.13
C GLU A 26 9.62 -7.57 -1.31
N LEU A 27 8.82 -6.64 -0.74
CA LEU A 27 7.65 -6.98 0.05
C LEU A 27 6.62 -7.73 -0.78
N LEU A 28 6.30 -7.23 -1.98
CA LEU A 28 5.35 -7.88 -2.88
C LEU A 28 5.88 -9.23 -3.40
N ASP A 29 7.20 -9.42 -3.48
CA ASP A 29 7.81 -10.72 -3.84
C ASP A 29 7.66 -11.73 -2.69
N GLY A 30 7.72 -11.26 -1.44
CA GLY A 30 7.49 -12.05 -0.24
C GLY A 30 6.03 -12.44 0.03
N ALA A 31 5.18 -12.49 -1.01
CA ALA A 31 3.74 -12.72 -0.92
C ALA A 31 2.97 -11.69 -0.09
N ALA A 32 3.45 -10.45 0.00
CA ALA A 32 2.66 -9.37 0.59
C ALA A 32 1.41 -9.09 -0.26
N ASP A 33 0.26 -9.03 0.41
CA ASP A 33 -0.99 -8.63 -0.22
C ASP A 33 -0.92 -7.14 -0.64
N PRO A 34 -0.98 -6.82 -1.94
CA PRO A 34 -0.98 -5.43 -2.42
C PRO A 34 -2.24 -4.65 -2.02
N ASN A 35 -3.28 -5.38 -1.61
CA ASN A 35 -4.55 -4.85 -1.12
C ASN A 35 -4.62 -4.81 0.42
N ALA A 36 -3.53 -5.15 1.11
CA ALA A 36 -3.52 -5.12 2.56
C ALA A 36 -3.70 -3.69 3.07
N VAL A 37 -4.58 -3.53 4.06
CA VAL A 37 -4.77 -2.24 4.71
C VAL A 37 -3.78 -2.08 5.86
N ASN A 38 -3.17 -0.91 5.94
CA ASN A 38 -2.28 -0.57 7.06
C ASN A 38 -3.08 -0.37 8.36
N SER A 39 -2.40 -0.01 9.44
CA SER A 39 -3.02 0.27 10.74
C SER A 39 -4.04 1.43 10.72
N TYR A 40 -4.03 2.23 9.66
CA TYR A 40 -4.98 3.33 9.43
C TYR A 40 -6.18 2.92 8.57
N GLY A 41 -6.26 1.66 8.12
CA GLY A 41 -7.32 1.17 7.24
C GLY A 41 -7.16 1.58 5.78
N ARG A 42 -5.96 2.00 5.36
CA ARG A 42 -5.67 2.46 3.99
C ARG A 42 -4.85 1.45 3.21
N THR A 43 -5.14 1.32 1.93
CA THR A 43 -4.37 0.48 1.01
C THR A 43 -3.08 1.19 0.58
N PRO A 44 -2.06 0.45 0.12
CA PRO A 44 -0.76 1.00 -0.31
C PRO A 44 -0.93 1.99 -1.46
N ILE A 45 -1.89 1.74 -2.35
CA ILE A 45 -2.21 2.60 -3.48
C ILE A 45 -2.84 3.93 -3.03
N GLN A 46 -3.50 3.98 -1.87
CA GLN A 46 -4.08 5.21 -1.30
C GLN A 46 -3.03 6.06 -0.57
N VAL A 47 -2.00 5.42 -0.01
CA VAL A 47 -0.93 6.13 0.72
C VAL A 47 0.32 6.37 -0.14
N MET A 48 0.35 5.88 -1.38
CA MET A 48 1.52 6.02 -2.23
C MET A 48 1.88 7.48 -2.47
N MET A 49 3.17 7.74 -2.68
CA MET A 49 3.64 9.08 -3.01
C MET A 49 2.99 9.57 -4.31
N LEU A 50 2.20 10.63 -4.20
CA LEU A 50 1.62 11.33 -5.35
C LEU A 50 2.75 11.80 -6.27
N GLY A 51 2.75 11.36 -7.52
CA GLY A 51 3.83 11.64 -8.48
C GLY A 51 4.85 10.50 -8.68
N SER A 52 4.66 9.34 -8.05
CA SER A 52 5.45 8.14 -8.33
C SER A 52 4.67 7.12 -9.19
N PRO A 53 4.55 7.33 -10.52
CA PRO A 53 3.78 6.45 -11.39
C PRO A 53 4.33 5.01 -11.39
N ARG A 54 5.64 4.85 -11.20
CA ARG A 54 6.27 3.53 -11.11
C ARG A 54 5.78 2.72 -9.90
N VAL A 55 5.54 3.36 -8.76
CA VAL A 55 5.00 2.71 -7.55
C VAL A 55 3.56 2.27 -7.80
N ALA A 56 2.75 3.15 -8.38
CA ALA A 56 1.38 2.84 -8.78
C ALA A 56 1.36 1.66 -9.76
N GLU A 57 2.21 1.69 -10.79
CA GLU A 57 2.30 0.64 -11.80
C GLU A 57 2.73 -0.70 -11.19
N LEU A 58 3.68 -0.70 -10.25
CA LEU A 58 4.12 -1.92 -9.58
C LEU A 58 2.98 -2.53 -8.74
N LEU A 59 2.25 -1.70 -7.98
CA LEU A 59 1.11 -2.13 -7.18
C LEU A 59 -0.01 -2.70 -8.09
N LEU A 60 -0.36 -1.97 -9.15
CA LEU A 60 -1.36 -2.40 -10.13
C LEU A 60 -0.96 -3.71 -10.82
N ARG A 61 0.32 -3.86 -11.23
CA ARG A 61 0.85 -5.10 -11.81
C ARG A 61 0.76 -6.30 -10.87
N ARG A 62 0.78 -6.07 -9.56
CA ARG A 62 0.62 -7.11 -8.53
C ARG A 62 -0.86 -7.36 -8.18
N GLY A 63 -1.80 -6.62 -8.77
CA GLY A 63 -3.24 -6.79 -8.52
C GLY A 63 -3.78 -5.89 -7.41
N ALA A 64 -3.11 -4.78 -7.10
CA ALA A 64 -3.69 -3.75 -6.23
C ALA A 64 -4.97 -3.19 -6.88
N ASP A 65 -6.05 -3.12 -6.11
CA ASP A 65 -7.32 -2.55 -6.51
C ASP A 65 -7.34 -1.04 -6.23
N PRO A 66 -7.27 -0.17 -7.25
CA PRO A 66 -7.37 1.27 -7.07
C PRO A 66 -8.78 1.71 -6.66
N ASN A 67 -9.79 0.89 -6.99
CA ASN A 67 -11.20 1.18 -6.73
C ASN A 67 -11.66 0.79 -5.32
N ARG A 68 -10.75 0.37 -4.42
CA ARG A 68 -11.16 0.06 -3.04
C ARG A 68 -11.57 1.35 -2.33
N PRO A 69 -12.83 1.46 -1.86
CA PRO A 69 -13.30 2.66 -1.19
C PRO A 69 -12.58 2.82 0.15
N ASP A 70 -12.12 4.04 0.44
CA ASP A 70 -11.66 4.39 1.79
C ASP A 70 -12.87 4.30 2.75
N PRO A 71 -12.80 3.45 3.79
CA PRO A 71 -13.93 3.22 4.68
C PRO A 71 -14.26 4.42 5.59
N ARG A 72 -13.43 5.48 5.62
CA ARG A 72 -13.65 6.67 6.47
C ARG A 72 -14.25 7.86 5.72
N THR A 73 -14.03 8.01 4.42
CA THR A 73 -14.50 9.20 3.70
C THR A 73 -15.55 8.91 2.63
N GLY A 74 -15.74 7.67 2.16
CA GLY A 74 -16.70 7.37 1.09
C GLY A 74 -16.41 8.09 -0.23
N CYS A 75 -15.35 8.89 -0.30
CA CYS A 75 -14.88 9.52 -1.52
C CYS A 75 -14.02 8.50 -2.26
N LEU A 76 -14.57 8.02 -3.38
CA LEU A 76 -13.79 7.41 -4.43
C LEU A 76 -12.80 8.47 -4.96
N PRO A 77 -11.49 8.16 -5.09
CA PRO A 77 -10.52 9.04 -5.72
C PRO A 77 -10.74 9.18 -7.22
#